data_AF-A0A7Z8QEL5-F1
#
_entry.id   AF-A0A7Z8QEL5-F1
#
_cell.length_a   1.000
_cell.length_b   1.000
_cell.length_c   1.000
_cell.angle_alpha   90.00
_cell.angle_beta   90.00
_cell.angle_gamma   90.00
#
_symmetry.space_group_name_H-M   'P 1'
#
loop_
_entity.id
_entity.type
_entity.pdbx_description
1 polymer ?
#
loop_
_entity_poly.entity_id
_entity_poly.type
_entity_poly.pdbx_seq_one_letter_code
_entity_poly.pdbx_strand_id
1 'polypeptide(L)'
;MTVGGFDDPFSPLNPSYTDDHERYDLSSFVSFGDTSIVVKTSNASKDDNIFLSTFYVSSLAAVNEDPNPAPEPGILGLLGMGLIGLRFGKKSKK
;
A
#
# COMPACT_ATOMS: atom_id res chain seq x y z
N MET A 1 -23.51 -9.82 7.14
CA MET A 1 -22.40 -9.17 7.84
C MET A 1 -22.79 -8.92 9.26
N THR A 2 -22.25 -9.72 10.17
CA THR A 2 -22.13 -9.30 11.56
C THR A 2 -20.94 -8.36 11.60
N VAL A 3 -21.15 -7.15 12.09
CA VAL A 3 -20.05 -6.31 12.54
C VAL A 3 -20.07 -6.47 14.05
N GLY A 4 -18.98 -6.99 14.62
CA GLY A 4 -18.88 -7.18 16.07
C GLY A 4 -19.13 -5.88 16.82
N GLY A 5 -19.62 -6.02 18.05
CA GLY A 5 -19.84 -4.86 18.94
C GLY A 5 -18.52 -4.21 19.36
N PHE A 6 -18.59 -2.98 19.88
CA PHE A 6 -17.41 -2.34 20.46
C PHE A 6 -16.85 -3.13 21.66
N ASP A 7 -17.71 -3.89 22.34
CA ASP A 7 -17.36 -4.73 23.49
C ASP A 7 -16.93 -6.16 23.09
N ASP A 8 -16.84 -6.46 21.80
CA ASP A 8 -16.38 -7.75 21.30
C ASP A 8 -14.94 -8.02 21.77
N PRO A 9 -14.61 -9.19 22.35
CA PRO A 9 -13.24 -9.53 22.68
C PRO A 9 -12.32 -9.49 21.45
N PHE A 10 -11.04 -9.22 21.67
CA PHE A 10 -10.05 -9.36 20.60
C PHE A 10 -9.80 -10.82 20.29
N SER A 11 -9.77 -11.16 19.00
CA SER A 11 -9.32 -12.45 18.50
C SER A 11 -7.86 -12.71 18.87
N PRO A 12 -7.51 -13.90 19.40
CA PRO A 12 -6.13 -14.28 19.61
C PRO A 12 -5.40 -14.46 18.27
N LEU A 13 -4.06 -14.52 18.34
CA LEU A 13 -3.23 -14.81 17.17
C LEU A 13 -3.54 -16.22 16.63
N ASN A 14 -3.97 -16.32 15.38
CA ASN A 14 -4.42 -17.57 14.74
C ASN A 14 -5.55 -18.25 15.54
N PRO A 15 -6.73 -17.61 15.63
CA PRO A 15 -7.81 -18.10 16.47
C PRO A 15 -8.35 -19.44 15.96
N SER A 16 -8.87 -20.23 16.89
CA SER A 16 -9.79 -21.30 16.53
C SER A 16 -11.11 -20.69 16.05
N TYR A 17 -11.93 -21.43 15.31
CA TYR A 17 -13.22 -20.92 14.86
C TYR A 17 -14.12 -20.41 16.01
N THR A 18 -14.00 -20.99 17.21
CA THR A 18 -14.80 -20.59 18.37
C THR A 18 -14.26 -19.35 19.09
N ASP A 19 -12.97 -19.05 18.91
CA ASP A 19 -12.30 -17.89 19.49
C ASP A 19 -12.09 -16.78 18.45
N ASP A 20 -12.64 -16.96 17.24
CA ASP A 20 -12.55 -15.99 16.16
C ASP A 20 -13.67 -14.96 16.34
N HIS A 21 -13.26 -13.74 16.64
CA HIS A 21 -14.10 -12.58 16.87
C HIS A 21 -13.89 -11.54 15.76
N GLU A 22 -14.79 -10.58 15.62
CA GLU A 22 -14.69 -9.57 14.57
C GLU A 22 -13.61 -8.51 14.85
N ARG A 23 -13.07 -8.44 16.07
CA ARG A 23 -12.00 -7.50 16.46
C ARG A 23 -10.62 -8.13 16.49
N TYR A 24 -9.67 -7.56 15.74
CA TYR A 24 -8.27 -7.98 15.75
C TYR A 24 -7.34 -6.87 16.26
N ASP A 25 -6.41 -7.23 17.13
CA ASP A 25 -5.31 -6.34 17.53
C ASP A 25 -4.08 -6.54 16.63
N LEU A 26 -3.94 -5.65 15.65
CA LEU A 26 -2.84 -5.69 14.70
C LEU A 26 -1.53 -5.13 15.28
N SER A 27 -1.53 -4.51 16.46
CA SER A 27 -0.33 -3.91 17.05
C SER A 27 0.77 -4.93 17.33
N SER A 28 0.38 -6.18 17.62
CA SER A 28 1.29 -7.30 17.83
C SER A 28 2.11 -7.70 16.59
N PHE A 29 1.72 -7.25 15.40
CA PHE A 29 2.40 -7.52 14.14
C PHE A 29 3.29 -6.38 13.66
N VAL A 30 3.32 -5.25 14.39
CA VAL A 30 4.08 -4.07 14.02
C VAL A 30 5.23 -3.88 15.01
N SER A 31 6.45 -3.82 14.50
CA SER A 31 7.68 -3.63 15.26
C SER A 31 8.31 -2.26 15.00
N PHE A 32 9.11 -1.79 15.97
CA PHE A 32 9.88 -0.57 15.78
C PHE A 32 10.90 -0.76 14.65
N GLY A 33 10.87 0.14 13.67
CA GLY A 33 11.74 0.10 12.50
C GLY A 33 11.09 -0.52 11.25
N ASP A 34 9.88 -1.04 11.35
CA ASP A 34 9.13 -1.49 10.18
C ASP A 34 8.86 -0.32 9.23
N THR A 35 9.10 -0.54 7.94
CA THR A 35 8.94 0.46 6.88
C THR A 35 7.68 0.23 6.04
N SER A 36 6.98 -0.87 6.26
CA SER A 36 5.75 -1.21 5.54
C SER A 36 4.80 -1.99 6.44
N ILE A 37 3.51 -1.71 6.31
CA ILE A 37 2.43 -2.47 6.96
C ILE A 37 1.58 -3.04 5.83
N VAL A 38 1.51 -4.37 5.74
CA VAL A 38 0.75 -5.07 4.69
C VAL A 38 -0.32 -5.93 5.34
N VAL A 39 -1.59 -5.52 5.19
CA VAL A 39 -2.74 -6.30 5.65
C VAL A 39 -3.28 -7.12 4.49
N LYS A 40 -3.20 -8.46 4.61
CA LYS A 40 -3.82 -9.39 3.66
C LYS A 40 -4.98 -10.09 4.34
N THR A 41 -6.17 -9.82 3.86
CA THR A 41 -7.38 -10.52 4.30
C THR A 41 -7.65 -11.67 3.35
N SER A 42 -7.76 -12.88 3.89
CA SER A 42 -8.19 -14.04 3.12
C SER A 42 -9.24 -14.76 3.93
N ASN A 43 -10.51 -14.58 3.57
CA ASN A 43 -11.59 -15.42 4.04
C ASN A 43 -11.93 -16.46 2.95
N ALA A 44 -11.84 -17.75 3.30
CA ALA A 44 -12.15 -18.87 2.41
C ALA A 44 -13.64 -18.90 2.00
N SER A 45 -14.57 -18.49 2.85
CA SER A 45 -16.00 -18.37 2.53
C SER A 45 -16.35 -17.08 1.79
N LYS A 46 -15.43 -16.11 1.71
CA LYS A 46 -15.55 -14.84 0.97
C LYS A 46 -16.72 -13.95 1.41
N ASP A 47 -17.23 -14.15 2.61
CA ASP A 47 -18.36 -13.41 3.18
C ASP A 47 -17.93 -12.39 4.25
N ASP A 48 -16.67 -12.44 4.71
CA ASP A 48 -16.09 -11.47 5.64
C ASP A 48 -15.13 -10.51 4.94
N ASN A 49 -15.41 -9.22 5.11
CA ASN A 49 -14.50 -8.14 4.72
C ASN A 49 -14.04 -7.41 5.97
N ILE A 50 -12.79 -6.93 5.99
CA ILE A 50 -12.39 -5.90 6.95
C ILE A 50 -13.18 -4.63 6.61
N PHE A 51 -14.00 -4.18 7.56
CA PHE A 51 -14.74 -2.92 7.45
C PHE A 51 -13.91 -1.70 7.81
N LEU A 52 -12.99 -1.84 8.77
CA LEU A 52 -12.18 -0.75 9.29
C LEU A 52 -10.88 -1.29 9.87
N SER A 53 -9.77 -0.66 9.49
CA SER A 53 -8.47 -0.83 10.14
C SER A 53 -7.83 0.54 10.33
N THR A 54 -7.31 0.81 11.53
CA THR A 54 -6.77 2.13 11.90
C THR A 54 -5.31 2.00 12.26
N PHE A 55 -4.47 2.81 11.61
CA PHE A 55 -3.05 2.90 11.87
C PHE A 55 -2.69 4.32 12.27
N TYR A 56 -1.96 4.47 13.37
CA TYR A 56 -1.33 5.73 13.74
C TYR A 56 0.15 5.67 13.36
N VAL A 57 0.51 6.34 12.27
CA VAL A 57 1.89 6.39 11.74
C VAL A 57 2.43 7.81 11.93
N SER A 58 3.61 7.94 12.54
CA SER A 58 4.23 9.23 12.84
C SER A 58 4.99 9.84 11.65
N SER A 59 5.27 9.05 10.60
CA SER A 59 5.94 9.48 9.37
C SER A 59 4.95 9.66 8.22
N LEU A 60 5.43 10.28 7.13
CA LEU A 60 4.73 10.21 5.85
C LEU A 60 4.58 8.75 5.45
N ALA A 61 3.36 8.34 5.13
CA ALA A 61 3.02 7.01 4.66
C ALA A 61 2.23 7.14 3.36
N ALA A 62 2.49 6.22 2.44
CA ALA A 62 1.70 6.07 1.24
C ALA A 62 0.79 4.85 1.36
N VAL A 63 -0.45 4.98 0.89
CA VAL A 63 -1.44 3.90 0.90
C VAL A 63 -1.55 3.34 -0.50
N ASN A 64 -1.30 2.03 -0.67
CA ASN A 64 -1.31 1.33 -1.96
C ASN A 64 -0.28 1.85 -2.98
N GLU A 65 0.84 2.42 -2.54
CA GLU A 65 1.96 2.67 -3.45
C GLU A 65 2.72 1.38 -3.74
N ASP A 66 3.12 1.23 -5.01
CA ASP A 66 4.05 0.18 -5.41
C ASP A 66 5.41 0.45 -4.74
N PRO A 67 5.96 -0.48 -3.93
CA PRO A 67 7.29 -0.31 -3.34
C PRO A 67 8.39 -0.21 -4.41
N ASN A 68 8.11 -0.64 -5.65
CA ASN A 68 8.98 -0.51 -6.80
C ASN A 68 8.27 0.27 -7.93
N PRO A 69 8.12 1.59 -7.79
CA PRO A 69 7.47 2.38 -8.83
C PRO A 69 8.20 2.19 -10.16
N ALA A 70 7.45 1.98 -11.23
CA ALA A 70 8.02 1.96 -12.57
C ALA A 70 8.81 3.26 -12.78
N PRO A 71 10.03 3.20 -13.35
CA PRO A 71 10.79 4.41 -13.64
C PRO A 71 9.96 5.39 -14.46
N GLU A 72 10.01 6.67 -14.10
CA GLU A 72 9.29 7.71 -14.84
C GLU A 72 9.66 7.64 -16.34
N PRO A 73 8.68 7.69 -17.25
CA PRO A 73 8.96 7.71 -18.68
C PRO A 73 9.87 8.90 -19.00
N GLY A 74 11.06 8.65 -19.56
CA GLY A 74 12.04 9.67 -19.94
C GLY A 74 11.62 10.58 -21.10
N ILE A 75 10.32 10.77 -21.32
CA ILE A 75 9.70 11.54 -22.40
C ILE A 75 10.19 13.00 -22.41
N LEU A 76 10.37 13.62 -21.23
CA LEU A 76 10.93 14.97 -21.14
C LEU A 76 12.39 15.03 -21.60
N GLY A 77 13.18 14.01 -21.23
CA GLY A 77 14.54 13.86 -21.73
C GLY A 77 14.58 13.67 -23.24
N LEU A 78 13.70 12.81 -23.78
CA LEU A 78 13.60 12.55 -25.22
C LEU A 78 13.17 13.80 -26.00
N LEU A 79 12.17 14.54 -25.50
CA LEU A 79 11.71 15.79 -26.07
C LEU A 79 12.84 16.85 -26.05
N GLY A 80 13.54 16.98 -24.93
CA GLY A 80 14.69 17.87 -24.78
C GLY A 80 15.80 17.56 -25.79
N MET A 81 16.17 16.28 -25.91
CA MET A 81 17.18 15.82 -26.87
C MET A 81 16.73 16.01 -28.33
N GLY A 82 15.45 15.79 -28.63
CA GLY A 82 14.86 16.07 -29.94
C GLY A 82 14.98 17.54 -30.32
N LEU A 83 14.62 18.46 -29.42
CA LEU A 83 14.72 19.90 -29.62
C LEU A 83 16.18 20.36 -29.79
N ILE A 84 17.11 19.77 -29.04
CA ILE A 84 18.56 19.98 -29.19
C ILE A 84 19.03 19.54 -30.58
N GLY A 85 18.64 18.33 -31.01
CA GLY A 85 18.97 17.80 -32.34
C GLY A 85 18.45 18.67 -33.48
N LEU A 86 17.22 19.20 -33.37
CA LEU A 86 16.63 20.16 -34.31
C LEU A 86 17.43 21.47 -34.40
N ARG A 87 17.96 21.96 -33.27
CA ARG A 87 18.76 23.19 -33.22
C ARG A 87 20.14 23.02 -33.88
N PHE A 88 20.81 21.89 -33.66
CA PHE A 88 22.11 21.61 -34.25
C PHE A 88 22.01 21.18 -35.72
N GLY A 89 20.97 20.42 -36.09
CA GLY A 89 20.69 20.04 -37.48
C GLY A 89 20.41 21.24 -38.40
N LYS A 90 19.82 22.33 -37.87
CA LYS A 90 19.63 23.59 -38.61
C LYS A 90 20.91 24.39 -38.82
N LYS A 91 21.91 24.27 -37.94
CA LYS A 91 23.21 24.98 -38.08
C LYS A 91 24.14 24.31 -39.09
N SER A 92 24.03 23.01 -39.30
CA SER A 92 24.89 22.25 -40.22
C SER A 92 24.50 22.36 -41.71
N LYS A 93 23.33 22.93 -42.03
CA LYS A 93 22.83 23.10 -43.41
C LYS A 93 23.00 24.52 -43.97
N LYS A 94 23.92 25.32 -43.42
CA LYS A 94 24.24 26.67 -43.90
C LYS A 94 25.69 26.77 -44.29
#